data_AF-A0A4R1RA78-F1
#
_entry.id   AF-A0A4R1RA78-F1
#
_cell.length_a   1.000
_cell.length_b   1.000
_cell.length_c   1.000
_cell.angle_alpha   90.00
_cell.angle_beta   90.00
_cell.angle_gamma   90.00
#
_symmetry.space_group_name_H-M   'P 1'
#
loop_
_entity.id
_entity.type
_entity.pdbx_description
1 polymer ?
#
loop_
_entity_poly.entity_id
_entity_poly.type
_entity_poly.pdbx_seq_one_letter_code
_entity_poly.pdbx_strand_id
1 'polypeptide(L)'
;MSKIVPNDKGFKIIEMSTMEFLFIGGQSICDVCNEKMLKGYYISVLNRAYCQKHFNEWLNTAIRYEEDIPYELSKFEAMRLVLKAKK
;
A
#
# COMPACT_ATOMS: atom_id res chain seq x y z
N MET A 1 10.29 -9.34 -2.09
CA MET A 1 10.67 -8.05 -2.69
C MET A 1 9.39 -7.37 -3.07
N SER A 2 9.16 -6.23 -2.46
CA SER A 2 7.98 -5.41 -2.68
C SER A 2 7.95 -4.95 -4.13
N LYS A 3 6.75 -4.86 -4.68
CA LYS A 3 6.54 -4.53 -6.10
C LYS A 3 5.66 -3.30 -6.19
N ILE A 4 6.05 -2.35 -7.03
CA ILE A 4 5.17 -1.23 -7.37
C ILE A 4 4.09 -1.77 -8.30
N VAL A 5 2.83 -1.48 -8.00
CA VAL A 5 1.67 -1.98 -8.75
C VAL A 5 1.20 -0.89 -9.73
N PRO A 6 1.30 -1.11 -11.05
CA PRO A 6 0.75 -0.17 -12.02
C PRO A 6 -0.79 -0.17 -11.97
N ASN A 7 -1.38 0.97 -12.27
CA ASN A 7 -2.82 1.15 -12.40
C ASN A 7 -3.11 2.37 -13.27
N ASP A 8 -4.25 2.35 -13.96
CA ASP A 8 -4.62 3.40 -14.92
C ASP A 8 -4.98 4.74 -14.25
N LYS A 9 -5.17 4.73 -12.93
CA LYS A 9 -5.51 5.91 -12.12
C LYS A 9 -4.28 6.66 -11.62
N GLY A 10 -3.07 6.12 -11.78
CA GLY A 10 -1.81 6.77 -11.42
C GLY A 10 -1.45 6.77 -9.93
N PHE A 11 -2.17 6.01 -9.08
CA PHE A 11 -1.85 5.88 -7.65
C PHE A 11 -0.53 5.14 -7.42
N LYS A 12 0.16 5.49 -6.34
CA LYS A 12 1.41 4.87 -5.90
C LYS A 12 1.12 3.75 -4.92
N ILE A 13 1.07 2.53 -5.45
CA ILE A 13 0.72 1.32 -4.68
C ILE A 13 1.94 0.41 -4.56
N ILE A 14 2.14 -0.16 -3.38
CA ILE A 14 3.19 -1.15 -3.12
C ILE A 14 2.53 -2.47 -2.71
N GLU A 15 2.72 -3.52 -3.50
CA GLU A 15 2.40 -4.89 -3.11
C GLU A 15 3.46 -5.40 -2.14
N MET A 16 3.01 -5.96 -1.01
CA MET A 16 3.85 -6.40 0.08
C MET A 16 3.42 -7.78 0.57
N SER A 17 4.41 -8.60 0.89
CA SER A 17 4.25 -9.88 1.60
C SER A 17 4.08 -9.67 3.11
N THR A 18 3.60 -10.71 3.82
CA THR A 18 3.58 -10.71 5.29
C THR A 18 4.91 -10.29 5.91
N MET A 19 6.02 -10.83 5.40
CA MET A 19 7.36 -10.52 5.93
C MET A 19 7.78 -9.07 5.69
N GLU A 20 7.22 -8.40 4.69
CA GLU A 20 7.49 -6.97 4.45
C GLU A 20 6.62 -6.11 5.37
N PHE A 21 5.36 -6.47 5.60
CA PHE A 21 4.53 -5.81 6.61
C PHE A 21 5.09 -5.95 8.03
N LEU A 22 5.54 -7.13 8.42
CA LEU A 22 6.17 -7.35 9.73
C LEU A 22 7.46 -6.54 9.88
N PHE A 23 8.27 -6.46 8.83
CA PHE A 23 9.53 -5.72 8.84
C PHE A 23 9.34 -4.22 9.10
N ILE A 24 8.25 -3.63 8.58
CA ILE A 24 7.94 -2.21 8.82
C ILE A 24 7.21 -1.95 10.15
N GLY A 25 7.11 -2.97 11.02
CA GLY A 25 6.39 -2.91 12.29
C GLY A 25 4.86 -3.08 12.18
N GLY A 26 4.34 -3.43 11.01
CA GLY A 26 2.94 -3.79 10.81
C GLY A 26 2.65 -5.25 11.18
N GLN A 27 1.37 -5.65 11.13
CA GLN A 27 0.94 -7.01 11.50
C GLN A 27 0.40 -7.84 10.33
N SER A 28 0.52 -7.31 9.10
CA SER A 28 -0.05 -7.93 7.90
C SER A 28 -1.54 -8.23 8.04
N ILE A 29 -2.29 -7.27 8.57
CA ILE A 29 -3.75 -7.33 8.74
C ILE A 29 -4.38 -6.28 7.82
N CYS A 30 -5.48 -6.63 7.18
CA CYS A 30 -6.22 -5.70 6.33
C CYS A 30 -6.93 -4.65 7.18
N ASP A 31 -6.73 -3.36 6.89
CA ASP A 31 -7.34 -2.25 7.63
C ASP A 31 -8.86 -2.08 7.40
N VAL A 32 -9.48 -2.97 6.62
CA VAL A 32 -10.94 -2.95 6.32
C VAL A 32 -11.64 -4.13 6.97
N CYS A 33 -11.25 -5.37 6.63
CA CYS A 33 -11.88 -6.57 7.19
C CYS A 33 -11.20 -7.14 8.45
N ASN A 34 -10.04 -6.59 8.85
CA ASN A 34 -9.26 -7.07 9.99
C ASN A 34 -8.75 -8.52 9.86
N GLU A 35 -8.80 -9.10 8.66
CA GLU A 35 -8.25 -10.43 8.39
C GLU A 35 -6.75 -10.37 8.11
N LYS A 36 -6.05 -11.45 8.46
CA LYS A 36 -4.64 -11.62 8.14
C LYS A 36 -4.43 -11.75 6.63
N MET A 37 -3.34 -11.19 6.14
CA MET A 37 -2.96 -11.17 4.74
C MET A 37 -1.64 -11.92 4.56
N LEU A 38 -1.59 -12.86 3.62
CA LEU A 38 -0.33 -13.42 3.12
C LEU A 38 0.37 -12.44 2.17
N LYS A 39 -0.45 -11.64 1.47
CA LYS A 39 -0.07 -10.60 0.54
C LYS A 39 -1.09 -9.48 0.61
N GLY A 40 -0.65 -8.24 0.59
CA GLY A 40 -1.50 -7.07 0.67
C GLY A 40 -0.94 -5.89 -0.13
N TYR A 41 -1.73 -4.83 -0.18
CA TYR A 41 -1.47 -3.62 -0.94
C TYR A 41 -1.39 -2.45 0.02
N TYR A 42 -0.21 -1.85 0.12
CA TYR A 42 -0.04 -0.57 0.79
C TYR A 42 -0.44 0.55 -0.18
N ILE A 43 -1.48 1.28 0.21
CA ILE A 43 -2.07 2.39 -0.56
C ILE A 43 -1.50 3.68 0.03
N SER A 44 -0.54 4.30 -0.67
CA SER A 44 0.24 5.42 -0.13
C SER A 44 -0.62 6.64 0.18
N VAL A 45 -1.61 6.95 -0.66
CA VAL A 45 -2.52 8.08 -0.46
C VAL A 45 -3.41 7.95 0.79
N LEU A 46 -3.70 6.71 1.21
CA LEU A 46 -4.45 6.44 2.45
C LEU A 46 -3.56 6.14 3.64
N ASN A 47 -2.27 5.86 3.39
CA ASN A 47 -1.36 5.26 4.37
C ASN A 47 -1.97 4.01 5.06
N ARG A 48 -2.59 3.12 4.28
CA ARG A 48 -3.31 1.92 4.76
C ARG A 48 -2.92 0.66 3.99
N ALA A 49 -3.12 -0.49 4.62
CA ALA A 49 -2.83 -1.82 4.07
C ALA A 49 -4.10 -2.63 3.81
N TYR A 50 -4.39 -2.94 2.54
CA TYR A 50 -5.61 -3.67 2.14
C TYR A 50 -5.29 -5.06 1.60
N CYS A 51 -6.19 -6.02 1.81
CA CYS A 51 -6.14 -7.30 1.12
C CYS A 51 -6.56 -7.12 -0.35
N GLN A 52 -6.36 -8.14 -1.19
CA GLN A 52 -6.69 -8.07 -2.63
C GLN A 52 -8.13 -7.58 -2.88
N LYS A 53 -9.10 -8.12 -2.14
CA LYS A 53 -10.51 -7.79 -2.32
C LYS A 53 -10.76 -6.29 -2.10
N HIS A 54 -10.42 -5.78 -0.91
CA HIS A 54 -10.64 -4.37 -0.56
C HIS A 54 -9.77 -3.42 -1.38
N PHE A 55 -8.58 -3.84 -1.81
CA PHE A 55 -7.76 -3.08 -2.74
C PHE A 55 -8.46 -2.91 -4.09
N ASN A 56 -9.02 -3.98 -4.67
CA ASN A 56 -9.73 -3.91 -5.95
C ASN A 56 -11.01 -3.06 -5.84
N GLU A 57 -11.77 -3.23 -4.76
CA GLU A 57 -12.97 -2.43 -4.48
C GLU A 57 -12.64 -0.94 -4.36
N TRP A 58 -11.59 -0.61 -3.58
CA TRP A 58 -11.10 0.77 -3.47
C TRP A 58 -10.62 1.29 -4.81
N LEU A 59 -9.78 0.55 -5.54
CA LEU A 59 -9.23 1.01 -6.81
C LEU A 59 -10.33 1.24 -7.85
N ASN A 60 -11.41 0.46 -7.82
CA ASN A 60 -12.55 0.63 -8.72
C ASN A 60 -13.23 1.99 -8.52
N THR A 61 -13.43 2.43 -7.27
CA THR A 61 -14.18 3.66 -6.96
C THR A 61 -13.30 4.88 -6.68
N ALA A 62 -12.00 4.69 -6.43
CA ALA A 62 -11.09 5.76 -6.06
C ALA A 62 -11.00 6.85 -7.14
N ILE A 63 -11.03 8.10 -6.72
CA ILE A 63 -10.80 9.28 -7.54
C ILE A 63 -9.46 9.88 -7.11
N ARG A 64 -8.60 10.21 -8.07
CA ARG A 64 -7.30 10.81 -7.80
C ARG A 64 -7.43 12.33 -7.77
N TYR A 65 -7.36 12.89 -6.58
CA TYR A 65 -7.37 14.33 -6.34
C TYR A 65 -5.95 14.90 -6.38
N GLU A 66 -5.79 16.11 -6.92
CA GLU A 66 -4.46 16.73 -7.06
C GLU A 66 -3.89 17.17 -5.69
N GLU A 67 -4.77 17.54 -4.77
CA GLU A 67 -4.43 17.99 -3.43
C GLU A 67 -3.78 16.87 -2.59
N ASP A 68 -4.08 15.61 -2.90
CA ASP A 68 -3.54 14.43 -2.21
C ASP A 68 -2.15 14.02 -2.71
N ILE A 69 -1.72 14.51 -3.88
CA ILE A 69 -0.46 14.08 -4.54
C ILE A 69 0.76 14.31 -3.64
N PRO A 70 0.95 15.48 -3.00
CA PRO A 70 2.13 15.70 -2.15
C PRO A 70 2.18 14.72 -0.97
N TYR A 71 1.03 14.43 -0.37
CA TYR A 71 0.92 13.47 0.73
C TYR A 71 1.23 12.05 0.27
N GLU A 72 0.61 11.60 -0.84
CA GLU A 72 0.85 10.30 -1.44
C GLU A 72 2.34 10.07 -1.74
N LEU A 73 3.00 11.04 -2.37
CA LEU A 73 4.41 10.95 -2.72
C LEU A 73 5.31 10.88 -1.47
N SER A 74 5.01 11.69 -0.45
CA SER A 74 5.73 11.65 0.82
C SER A 74 5.65 10.28 1.48
N LYS A 75 4.45 9.70 1.57
CA LYS A 75 4.23 8.36 2.15
C LYS A 75 4.85 7.25 1.32
N PHE A 76 4.71 7.32 0.00
CA PHE A 76 5.30 6.35 -0.92
C PHE A 76 6.82 6.31 -0.79
N GLU A 77 7.49 7.47 -0.82
CA GLU A 77 8.95 7.52 -0.73
C GLU A 77 9.46 7.07 0.65
N ALA A 78 8.79 7.48 1.74
CA ALA A 78 9.13 7.01 3.07
C ALA A 78 9.05 5.47 3.16
N MET A 79 7.95 4.87 2.70
CA MET A 79 7.77 3.42 2.70
C MET A 79 8.81 2.71 1.82
N ARG A 80 9.09 3.26 0.63
CA ARG A 80 10.08 2.72 -0.31
C ARG A 80 11.48 2.70 0.29
N LEU A 81 11.88 3.76 1.02
CA LEU A 81 13.17 3.83 1.69
C LEU A 81 13.29 2.77 2.79
N VAL A 82 12.25 2.60 3.62
CA VAL A 82 12.23 1.55 4.65
C VAL A 82 12.37 0.18 4.00
N LEU A 83 11.58 -0.13 2.96
CA LEU A 83 11.61 -1.44 2.31
C LEU A 83 12.94 -1.73 1.59
N LYS A 84 13.66 -0.70 1.13
CA LYS A 84 15.02 -0.83 0.58
C LYS A 84 16.07 -1.14 1.64
N ALA A 85 15.86 -0.71 2.89
CA ALA A 85 16.76 -0.98 4.00
C ALA A 85 16.70 -2.45 4.47
N LYS A 86 15.71 -3.22 4.02
CA LYS A 86 15.55 -4.67 4.27
C LYS A 86 16.59 -5.54 3.51
N LYS A 87 17.78 -5.00 3.20
CA LYS A 87 18.85 -5.78 2.56
C LYS A 87 19.45 -6.77 3.55
#